data_AF-A0A6I8UWY8-F1
#
_entry.id   AF-A0A6I8UWY8-F1
#
_cell.length_a   1.000
_cell.length_b   1.000
_cell.length_c   1.000
_cell.angle_alpha   90.00
_cell.angle_beta   90.00
_cell.angle_gamma   90.00
#
_symmetry.space_group_name_H-M   'P 1'
#
loop_
_entity.id
_entity.type
_entity.pdbx_description
1 polymer ?
#
loop_
_entity_poly.entity_id
_entity_poly.type
_entity_poly.pdbx_seq_one_letter_code
_entity_poly.pdbx_strand_id
1 'polypeptide(L)'
;MDIPQVDMLAVSKNSRVQRKLILGYVIPGLNGVDYADVSRIDGFYLDCQKYRDYYRDPYGKMPKPERFRQYQGKCGVRLDNSQGDMLLPPRSSVERLPIVYPVDYGHPMDSSKSYRTLLTGIYNPITHSGFKR
;
A
#
# COMPACT_ATOMS: atom_id res chain seq x y z
N MET A 1 -11.49 8.40 33.28
CA MET A 1 -10.19 8.80 32.71
C MET A 1 -10.48 9.83 31.65
N ASP A 2 -10.51 11.11 32.02
CA ASP A 2 -10.72 12.18 31.06
C ASP A 2 -9.41 12.42 30.30
N ILE A 3 -9.44 12.18 29.00
CA ILE A 3 -8.32 12.49 28.11
C ILE A 3 -8.16 14.02 28.16
N PRO A 4 -7.00 14.57 28.54
CA PRO A 4 -6.82 16.01 28.57
C PRO A 4 -7.08 16.57 27.17
N GLN A 5 -8.06 17.45 27.05
CA GLN A 5 -8.33 18.14 25.80
C GLN A 5 -7.16 19.08 25.50
N VAL A 6 -6.38 18.70 24.51
CA VAL A 6 -5.28 19.52 24.02
C VAL A 6 -5.85 20.65 23.17
N ASP A 7 -5.45 21.89 23.46
CA ASP A 7 -5.75 23.03 22.58
C ASP A 7 -5.02 22.86 21.25
N MET A 8 -5.77 22.44 20.23
CA MET A 8 -5.26 22.20 18.89
C MET A 8 -4.74 23.48 18.22
N LEU A 9 -5.21 24.67 18.63
CA LEU A 9 -4.69 25.94 18.12
C LEU A 9 -3.30 26.23 18.71
N ALA A 10 -3.09 25.95 19.99
CA ALA A 10 -1.78 26.05 20.61
C ALA A 10 -0.77 25.09 19.98
N VAL A 11 -1.17 23.83 19.72
CA VAL A 11 -0.33 22.85 19.00
C VAL A 11 0.04 23.35 17.61
N SER A 12 -0.93 23.88 16.86
CA SER A 12 -0.69 24.45 15.55
C SER A 12 0.31 25.62 15.58
N LYS A 13 0.18 26.51 16.57
CA LYS A 13 1.10 27.64 16.75
C LYS A 13 2.54 27.15 16.98
N ASN A 14 2.73 26.15 17.84
CA ASN A 14 4.04 25.57 18.12
C ASN A 14 4.66 24.89 16.90
N SER A 15 3.86 24.16 16.12
CA SER A 15 4.36 23.48 14.93
C SER A 15 4.86 24.47 13.86
N ARG A 16 4.24 25.66 13.74
CA ARG A 16 4.70 26.73 12.85
C ARG A 16 6.07 27.28 13.27
N VAL A 17 6.31 27.42 14.57
CA VAL A 17 7.60 27.89 15.10
C VAL A 17 8.71 26.86 14.81
N GLN A 18 8.43 25.59 15.05
CA GLN A 18 9.37 24.51 14.76
C GLN A 18 9.69 24.41 13.25
N ARG A 19 8.69 24.60 12.39
CA ARG A 19 8.87 24.57 10.94
C ARG A 19 9.76 25.70 10.43
N LYS A 20 9.65 26.92 11.00
CA LYS A 20 10.54 28.04 10.66
C LYS A 20 12.00 27.74 10.98
N LEU A 21 12.27 27.01 12.06
CA LEU A 21 13.63 26.57 12.39
C LEU A 21 14.17 25.64 11.29
N ILE A 22 13.38 24.66 10.86
CA ILE A 22 13.76 23.72 9.79
C ILE A 22 14.11 24.46 8.48
N LEU A 23 13.35 25.49 8.10
CA LEU A 23 13.64 26.30 6.93
C LEU A 23 14.93 27.13 7.07
N GLY A 24 15.24 27.59 8.28
CA GLY A 24 16.51 28.26 8.58
C GLY A 24 17.72 27.32 8.51
N TYR A 25 17.51 26.01 8.67
CA TYR A 25 18.54 24.97 8.56
C TYR A 25 18.78 24.47 7.14
N VAL A 26 18.06 24.96 6.13
CA VAL A 26 18.40 24.61 4.75
C VAL A 26 19.73 25.28 4.42
N ILE A 27 20.81 24.51 4.50
CA ILE A 27 22.18 24.98 4.24
C ILE A 27 22.17 25.58 2.82
N PRO A 28 22.43 26.89 2.67
CA PRO A 28 22.49 27.50 1.35
C PRO A 28 23.70 26.95 0.59
N GLY A 29 23.53 26.63 -0.71
CA GLY A 29 24.63 26.24 -1.59
C GLY A 29 24.63 24.79 -2.10
N LEU A 30 23.55 24.01 -1.93
CA LEU A 30 23.38 22.78 -2.70
C LEU A 30 22.95 23.12 -4.14
N ASN A 31 23.86 22.93 -5.09
CA ASN A 31 23.64 23.21 -6.51
C ASN A 31 22.49 22.41 -7.17
N GLY A 32 21.97 21.37 -6.50
CA GLY A 32 20.86 20.54 -6.99
C GLY A 32 19.49 20.85 -6.38
N VAL A 33 19.39 21.83 -5.47
CA VAL A 33 18.14 22.15 -4.78
C VAL A 33 17.63 23.52 -5.21
N ASP A 34 16.42 23.56 -5.77
CA ASP A 34 15.72 24.83 -6.00
C ASP A 34 15.05 25.30 -4.70
N TYR A 35 15.72 26.21 -4.00
CA TYR A 35 15.23 26.79 -2.76
C TYR A 35 13.95 27.62 -2.94
N ALA A 36 13.71 28.17 -4.14
CA ALA A 36 12.48 28.87 -4.44
C ALA A 36 11.30 27.88 -4.48
N ASP A 37 11.52 26.71 -5.07
CA ASP A 37 10.50 25.67 -5.13
C ASP A 37 10.22 25.05 -3.75
N VAL A 38 11.26 24.83 -2.94
CA VAL A 38 11.11 24.40 -1.54
C VAL A 38 10.28 25.42 -0.74
N SER A 39 10.57 26.71 -0.88
CA SER A 39 9.82 27.79 -0.22
C SER A 39 8.35 27.83 -0.69
N ARG A 40 8.11 27.63 -1.98
CA ARG A 40 6.76 27.57 -2.57
C ARG A 40 5.94 26.41 -2.00
N ILE A 41 6.54 25.22 -1.94
CA ILE A 41 5.91 24.01 -1.39
C ILE A 41 5.65 24.19 0.11
N ASP A 42 6.60 24.75 0.85
CA ASP A 42 6.44 25.00 2.28
C ASP A 42 5.28 25.98 2.56
N GLY A 43 5.23 27.08 1.81
CA GLY A 43 4.16 28.05 1.87
C GLY A 43 2.78 27.43 1.60
N PHE A 44 2.70 26.47 0.66
CA PHE A 44 1.46 25.71 0.43
C PHE A 44 1.01 24.92 1.67
N TYR A 45 1.91 24.17 2.31
CA TYR A 45 1.56 23.42 3.52
C TYR A 45 1.17 24.32 4.69
N LEU A 46 1.82 25.49 4.82
CA LEU A 46 1.44 26.50 5.83
C LEU A 46 0.04 27.03 5.60
N ASP A 47 -0.34 27.29 4.35
CA ASP A 47 -1.69 27.71 4.04
C ASP A 47 -2.72 26.60 4.32
N CYS A 48 -2.41 25.33 3.98
CA CYS A 48 -3.26 24.18 4.32
C CYS A 48 -3.50 24.08 5.83
N GLN A 49 -2.45 24.31 6.63
CA GLN A 49 -2.57 24.31 8.09
C GLN A 49 -3.47 25.44 8.58
N LYS A 50 -3.28 26.67 8.09
CA LYS A 50 -4.16 27.80 8.43
C LYS A 50 -5.62 27.55 8.01
N TYR A 51 -5.85 26.91 6.87
CA TYR A 51 -7.19 26.55 6.40
C TYR A 51 -7.86 25.54 7.32
N ARG A 52 -7.14 24.50 7.74
CA ARG A 52 -7.63 23.53 8.74
C ARG A 52 -7.96 24.21 10.06
N ASP A 53 -7.07 25.09 10.54
CA ASP A 53 -7.24 25.77 11.82
C ASP A 53 -8.40 26.78 11.78
N TYR A 54 -8.66 27.41 10.63
CA TYR A 54 -9.82 28.28 10.42
C TYR A 54 -11.15 27.59 10.76
N TYR A 55 -11.36 26.35 10.32
CA TYR A 55 -12.58 25.58 10.64
C TYR A 55 -12.60 25.02 12.07
N ARG A 56 -11.44 24.97 12.73
CA ARG A 56 -11.30 24.49 14.10
C ARG A 56 -11.30 25.63 15.13
N ASP A 57 -11.35 26.88 14.69
CA ASP A 57 -11.36 28.04 15.57
C ASP A 57 -12.79 28.31 16.07
N PRO A 58 -13.09 28.05 17.35
CA PRO A 58 -14.43 28.27 17.90
C PRO A 58 -14.74 29.77 18.06
N TYR A 59 -13.73 30.64 18.05
CA TYR A 59 -13.89 32.08 18.28
C TYR A 59 -13.94 32.91 16.99
N GLY A 60 -13.77 32.29 15.82
CA GLY A 60 -13.83 32.96 14.52
C GLY A 60 -12.79 34.07 14.33
N LYS A 61 -11.65 34.00 15.03
CA LYS A 61 -10.58 35.00 14.99
C LYS A 61 -9.58 34.74 13.86
N MET A 62 -9.43 33.49 13.41
CA MET A 62 -8.52 33.17 12.32
C MET A 62 -9.10 33.62 10.97
N PRO A 63 -8.33 34.36 10.16
CA PRO A 63 -8.73 34.67 8.80
C PRO A 63 -8.53 33.46 7.90
N LYS A 64 -9.47 33.23 6.98
CA LYS A 64 -9.33 32.23 5.91
C LYS A 64 -8.14 32.61 5.01
N PRO A 65 -7.21 31.68 4.70
CA PRO A 65 -6.08 31.96 3.82
C PRO A 65 -6.54 32.33 2.41
N GLU A 66 -5.90 33.32 1.80
CA GLU A 66 -6.29 33.88 0.50
C GLU A 66 -6.33 32.83 -0.62
N ARG A 67 -5.34 31.93 -0.62
CA ARG A 67 -5.24 30.81 -1.57
C ARG A 67 -6.47 29.90 -1.58
N PHE A 68 -7.22 29.85 -0.48
CA PHE A 68 -8.46 29.07 -0.36
C PHE A 68 -9.72 29.93 -0.27
N ARG A 69 -9.64 31.25 -0.46
CA ARG A 69 -10.81 32.14 -0.49
C ARG A 69 -11.62 31.99 -1.77
N GLN A 70 -10.94 31.78 -2.91
CA GLN A 70 -11.58 31.74 -4.23
C GLN A 70 -12.34 30.43 -4.50
N TYR A 71 -11.89 29.30 -3.93
CA TYR A 71 -12.59 28.02 -4.06
C TYR A 71 -13.55 27.81 -2.88
N GLN A 72 -14.80 28.27 -3.04
CA GLN A 72 -15.93 27.95 -2.14
C GLN A 72 -17.02 27.10 -2.82
N GLY A 73 -16.82 26.70 -4.08
CA GLY A 73 -17.75 25.83 -4.78
C GLY A 73 -17.71 24.39 -4.26
N LYS A 74 -18.87 23.73 -4.23
CA LYS A 74 -18.94 22.26 -4.28
C LYS A 74 -17.96 21.80 -5.35
N CYS A 75 -17.06 20.89 -4.99
CA CYS A 75 -16.00 20.35 -5.85
C CYS A 75 -16.50 20.20 -7.30
N GLY A 76 -16.17 21.18 -8.15
CA GLY A 76 -16.41 21.14 -9.60
C GLY A 76 -15.27 20.45 -10.34
N VAL A 77 -14.32 19.88 -9.58
CA VAL A 77 -13.39 18.90 -10.11
C VAL A 77 -14.25 17.71 -10.49
N ARG A 78 -14.37 17.46 -11.79
CA ARG A 78 -14.87 16.17 -12.29
C ARG A 78 -14.19 15.11 -11.45
N LEU A 79 -14.97 14.32 -10.70
CA LEU A 79 -14.45 13.16 -9.99
C LEU A 79 -13.51 12.46 -10.97
N ASP A 80 -12.25 12.32 -10.58
CA ASP A 80 -11.29 11.67 -11.44
C ASP A 80 -11.77 10.23 -11.59
N ASN A 81 -12.36 9.93 -12.75
CA ASN A 81 -12.91 8.61 -13.04
C ASN A 81 -11.80 7.54 -12.99
N SER A 82 -10.53 7.95 -13.04
CA SER A 82 -9.39 7.06 -12.82
C SER A 82 -9.41 6.40 -11.44
N GLN A 83 -10.04 7.04 -10.44
CA GLN A 83 -10.19 6.45 -9.11
C GLN A 83 -11.09 5.21 -9.15
N GLY A 84 -12.13 5.21 -9.99
CA GLY A 84 -12.96 4.04 -10.23
C GLY A 84 -12.15 2.90 -10.86
N ASP A 85 -11.32 3.23 -11.85
CA ASP A 85 -10.47 2.26 -12.53
C ASP A 85 -9.37 1.68 -11.61
N MET A 86 -8.83 2.48 -10.68
CA MET A 86 -7.84 2.03 -9.69
C MET A 86 -8.44 1.19 -8.54
N LEU A 87 -9.75 1.29 -8.31
CA LEU A 87 -10.47 0.46 -7.36
C LEU A 87 -10.92 -0.87 -7.96
N LEU A 88 -10.87 -1.02 -9.28
CA LEU A 88 -11.13 -2.30 -9.92
C LEU A 88 -10.00 -3.29 -9.59
N PRO A 89 -10.33 -4.54 -9.25
CA PRO A 89 -9.31 -5.56 -9.06
C PRO A 89 -8.50 -5.71 -10.36
N PRO A 90 -7.17 -5.91 -10.26
CA PRO A 90 -6.34 -6.11 -11.44
C PRO A 90 -6.91 -7.28 -12.25
N ARG A 91 -7.08 -7.09 -13.56
CA ARG A 91 -7.57 -8.14 -14.45
C ARG A 91 -6.65 -9.34 -14.29
N SER A 92 -7.18 -10.45 -13.77
CA SER A 92 -6.42 -11.68 -13.67
C SER A 92 -6.04 -12.09 -15.09
N SER A 93 -4.75 -12.11 -15.40
CA SER A 93 -4.28 -12.72 -16.64
C SER A 93 -4.68 -14.19 -16.58
N VAL A 94 -5.44 -14.67 -17.56
CA VAL A 94 -5.72 -16.10 -17.67
C VAL A 94 -4.37 -16.78 -17.94
N GLU A 95 -3.82 -17.41 -16.90
CA GLU A 95 -2.59 -18.18 -17.04
C GLU A 95 -2.83 -19.31 -18.04
N ARG A 96 -1.89 -19.46 -18.98
CA ARG A 96 -1.96 -20.52 -19.97
C ARG A 96 -1.78 -21.84 -19.24
N LEU A 97 -2.85 -22.63 -19.14
CA LEU A 97 -2.80 -23.95 -18.52
C LEU A 97 -1.72 -24.80 -19.22
N PRO A 98 -0.92 -25.57 -18.45
CA PRO A 98 0.08 -26.45 -19.04
C PRO A 98 -0.60 -27.53 -19.87
N ILE A 99 0.04 -27.90 -20.98
CA ILE A 99 -0.40 -29.03 -21.80
C ILE A 99 -0.12 -30.30 -20.99
N VAL A 100 -1.17 -30.93 -20.46
CA VAL A 100 -1.10 -32.22 -19.78
C VAL A 100 -1.32 -33.31 -20.81
N TYR A 101 -0.31 -34.17 -21.00
CA TYR A 101 -0.48 -35.39 -21.78
C TYR A 101 -1.04 -36.48 -20.86
N PRO A 102 -2.06 -37.25 -21.31
CA PRO A 102 -2.52 -38.40 -20.56
C PRO A 102 -1.36 -39.40 -20.45
N VAL A 103 -0.97 -39.71 -19.22
CA VAL A 103 -0.06 -40.81 -18.92
C VAL A 103 -0.94 -41.98 -18.50
N ASP A 104 -0.87 -43.07 -19.25
CA ASP A 104 -1.51 -44.32 -18.86
C ASP A 104 -0.76 -44.88 -17.65
N TYR A 105 -1.28 -44.58 -16.45
CA TYR A 105 -0.87 -45.28 -15.25
C TYR A 105 -1.45 -46.68 -15.33
N GLY A 106 -0.67 -47.63 -15.87
CA GLY A 106 -1.04 -49.05 -15.84
C GLY A 106 -1.39 -49.45 -14.41
N HIS A 107 -2.54 -50.09 -14.19
CA HIS A 107 -2.99 -50.50 -12.86
C HIS A 107 -2.19 -51.72 -12.40
N PRO A 108 -1.24 -51.62 -11.44
CA PRO A 108 -0.50 -52.78 -10.98
C PRO A 108 -1.32 -53.66 -10.02
N MET A 109 -2.50 -53.20 -9.59
CA MET A 109 -3.40 -53.98 -8.73
C MET A 109 -4.37 -54.79 -9.57
N ASP A 110 -3.90 -55.96 -9.96
CA ASP A 110 -4.70 -57.02 -10.54
C ASP A 110 -5.60 -57.62 -9.43
N SER A 111 -6.77 -57.00 -9.21
CA SER A 111 -7.74 -57.37 -8.17
C SER A 111 -8.35 -58.78 -8.35
N SER A 112 -8.06 -59.43 -9.48
CA SER A 112 -8.50 -60.80 -9.79
C SER A 112 -7.64 -61.89 -9.14
N LYS A 113 -6.45 -61.54 -8.63
CA LYS A 113 -5.51 -62.51 -8.03
C LYS A 113 -5.85 -62.79 -6.57
N SER A 114 -5.83 -64.07 -6.20
CA SER A 114 -6.04 -64.50 -4.82
C SER A 114 -5.02 -63.86 -3.88
N TYR A 115 -5.45 -63.43 -2.69
CA TYR A 115 -4.58 -62.87 -1.65
C TYR A 115 -3.39 -63.79 -1.28
N ARG A 116 -3.52 -65.11 -1.49
CA ARG A 116 -2.43 -66.07 -1.28
C ARG A 116 -1.24 -65.84 -2.21
N THR A 117 -1.49 -65.48 -3.47
CA THR A 117 -0.42 -65.13 -4.44
C THR A 117 0.23 -63.78 -4.17
N LEU A 118 -0.46 -62.87 -3.46
CA LEU A 118 0.10 -61.58 -3.04
C LEU A 118 1.01 -61.69 -1.81
N LEU A 119 0.74 -62.67 -0.93
CA LEU A 119 1.52 -62.94 0.28
C LEU A 119 2.78 -63.78 0.02
N THR A 120 2.80 -64.58 -1.05
CA THR A 120 4.03 -65.19 -1.56
C THR A 120 4.81 -64.12 -2.29
N GLY A 121 5.66 -63.39 -1.56
CA GLY A 121 6.47 -62.31 -2.13
C GLY A 121 7.18 -62.78 -3.39
N ILE A 122 6.82 -62.20 -4.54
CA ILE A 122 7.52 -62.42 -5.80
C ILE A 122 8.81 -61.61 -5.70
N TYR A 123 9.95 -62.27 -5.74
CA TYR A 123 11.25 -61.59 -5.82
C TYR A 123 11.24 -60.69 -7.06
N ASN A 124 11.27 -59.37 -6.84
CA ASN A 124 11.38 -58.37 -7.90
C ASN A 124 12.74 -57.67 -7.78
N PRO A 125 13.64 -57.83 -8.77
CA PRO A 125 14.98 -57.26 -8.71
C PRO A 125 14.99 -55.73 -8.72
N ILE A 126 13.90 -55.07 -9.13
CA ILE A 126 13.79 -53.59 -9.18
C ILE A 126 13.52 -52.99 -7.79
N THR A 127 12.78 -53.71 -6.93
CA THR A 127 12.38 -53.23 -5.60
C THR A 127 13.22 -53.83 -4.47
N HIS A 128 14.13 -54.75 -4.77
CA HIS A 128 14.99 -55.40 -3.79
C HIS A 128 16.17 -54.49 -3.41
N SER A 129 16.24 -54.07 -2.14
CA SER A 129 17.29 -53.18 -1.63
C SER A 129 18.59 -53.89 -1.24
N GLY A 130 18.64 -55.21 -1.32
CA GLY A 130 19.86 -55.99 -1.12
C GLY A 130 20.72 -55.99 -2.38
N PHE A 131 21.54 -54.95 -2.53
CA PHE A 131 22.83 -54.83 -3.25
C PHE A 131 23.02 -53.36 -3.66
N LYS A 132 23.32 -52.51 -2.66
CA LYS A 132 24.14 -51.32 -2.91
C LYS A 132 25.54 -51.63 -2.34
N ARG A 133 26.40 -52.19 -3.19
CA ARG A 133 27.85 -52.13 -3.05
C ARG A 133 28.40 -51.45 -4.28
#